data_AF-A0A9P7QFF6-F1
#
_entry.id   AF-A0A9P7QFF6-F1
#
_cell.length_a   1.000
_cell.length_b   1.000
_cell.length_c   1.000
_cell.angle_alpha   90.00
_cell.angle_beta   90.00
_cell.angle_gamma   90.00
#
_symmetry.space_group_name_H-M   'P 1'
#
loop_
_entity.id
_entity.type
_entity.pdbx_description
1 polymer ?
#
loop_
_entity_poly.entity_id
_entity_poly.type
_entity_poly.pdbx_seq_one_letter_code
_entity_poly.pdbx_strand_id
1 'polypeptide(L)'
;MTLKARQVATTSWDCQSSRHQPQLGADDVLNSPKMLFQRIIRSSISHSKVATPRCLPMIQRRTFMPAGMYDKKVIEAKYPSRPTLTDAEDPDMNGGYVNPPRIKRQFRDPYADWWDPQERRNYGEPIHEDNDTLGMFSPWEYTWTTPRQAFLLLGVFFSSIVGIYGAASLFYPDRPSYPREFEGGLERELGGPGAVRTRRAGDPDP
;
A
#
# COMPACT_ATOMS: atom_id res chain seq x y z
N MET A 1 -17.00 45.20 -43.07
CA MET A 1 -17.83 45.54 -41.90
C MET A 1 -18.18 44.21 -41.23
N THR A 2 -17.83 43.85 -40.00
CA THR A 2 -17.05 44.48 -38.93
C THR A 2 -16.69 43.32 -38.00
N LEU A 3 -15.40 43.14 -37.68
CA LEU A 3 -14.94 42.21 -36.64
C LEU A 3 -15.60 42.57 -35.31
N LYS A 4 -16.13 41.58 -34.58
CA LYS A 4 -16.53 41.76 -33.18
C LYS A 4 -15.85 40.69 -32.32
N ALA A 5 -14.61 41.00 -31.97
CA ALA A 5 -13.92 40.39 -30.84
C ALA A 5 -14.76 40.62 -29.58
N ARG A 6 -14.98 39.57 -28.79
CA ARG A 6 -15.60 39.69 -27.46
C ARG A 6 -14.57 39.27 -26.43
N GLN A 7 -14.19 40.25 -25.61
CA GLN A 7 -13.25 40.13 -24.50
C GLN A 7 -13.87 39.37 -23.31
N VAL A 8 -13.04 38.48 -22.75
CA VAL A 8 -12.65 38.32 -21.34
C VAL A 8 -13.73 38.21 -20.25
N ALA A 9 -13.70 37.07 -19.54
CA ALA A 9 -13.80 37.02 -18.09
C ALA A 9 -13.05 35.78 -17.57
N THR A 10 -11.75 35.94 -17.28
CA THR A 10 -10.96 34.97 -16.54
C THR A 10 -11.22 35.18 -15.05
N THR A 11 -11.86 34.23 -14.38
CA THR A 11 -12.09 34.26 -12.94
C THR A 11 -10.83 33.76 -12.24
N SER A 12 -10.05 34.68 -11.67
CA SER A 12 -8.88 34.38 -10.84
C SER A 12 -9.34 33.93 -9.45
N TRP A 13 -8.90 32.75 -9.02
CA TRP A 13 -9.06 32.27 -7.65
C TRP A 13 -7.79 32.59 -6.87
N ASP A 14 -7.79 33.71 -6.16
CA ASP A 14 -6.74 34.04 -5.20
C ASP A 14 -6.98 33.27 -3.90
N CYS A 15 -6.26 32.15 -3.72
CA CYS A 15 -6.19 31.42 -2.46
C CYS A 15 -4.93 31.86 -1.69
N GLN A 16 -5.10 32.86 -0.82
CA GLN A 16 -4.04 33.42 -0.01
C GLN A 16 -3.80 32.55 1.23
N SER A 17 -2.96 31.51 1.08
CA SER A 17 -2.49 30.67 2.18
C SER A 17 -1.27 31.32 2.84
N SER A 18 -1.50 32.02 3.96
CA SER A 18 -0.45 32.51 4.85
C SER A 18 0.22 31.31 5.53
N ARG A 19 1.47 31.01 5.16
CA ARG A 19 2.31 30.00 5.80
C ARG A 19 3.38 30.72 6.61
N HIS A 20 3.21 30.76 7.92
CA HIS A 20 4.23 31.21 8.86
C HIS A 20 5.41 30.24 8.88
N GLN A 21 6.61 30.75 8.59
CA GLN A 21 7.89 30.06 8.73
C GLN A 21 8.63 30.69 9.92
N PRO A 22 8.99 29.94 10.97
CA PRO A 22 9.94 30.43 11.96
C PRO A 22 11.37 30.14 11.48
N GLN A 23 12.16 31.21 11.43
CA GLN A 23 13.60 31.24 11.20
C GLN A 23 14.32 30.66 12.43
N LEU A 24 15.15 29.63 12.23
CA LEU A 24 16.09 29.12 13.22
C LEU A 24 17.42 29.83 13.01
N GLY A 25 17.70 30.80 13.87
CA GLY A 25 19.00 31.46 13.97
C GLY A 25 20.05 30.50 14.49
N ALA A 26 21.23 30.58 13.89
CA ALA A 26 22.48 30.23 14.53
C ALA A 26 22.63 31.03 15.82
N ASP A 27 23.20 30.42 16.86
CA ASP A 27 24.17 30.99 17.81
C ASP A 27 24.50 29.94 18.91
N ASP A 28 25.72 30.03 19.45
CA ASP A 28 26.20 29.46 20.72
C ASP A 28 26.92 28.09 20.72
N VAL A 29 28.20 28.20 20.34
CA VAL A 29 29.34 27.43 20.83
C VAL A 29 29.60 27.71 22.32
N LEU A 30 30.16 26.72 23.04
CA LEU A 30 30.69 26.70 24.42
C LEU A 30 29.71 26.40 25.57
N ASN A 31 29.70 25.15 26.06
CA ASN A 31 30.29 24.84 27.37
C ASN A 31 30.39 23.33 27.64
N SER A 32 31.56 22.88 28.09
CA SER A 32 31.82 21.54 28.62
C SER A 32 31.55 21.51 30.13
N PRO A 33 30.95 20.43 30.67
CA PRO A 33 31.56 19.84 31.84
C PRO A 33 31.58 18.29 31.84
N LYS A 34 32.80 17.77 31.96
CA LYS A 34 33.27 16.67 32.83
C LYS A 34 32.21 15.63 33.28
N MET A 35 32.27 14.44 32.68
CA MET A 35 31.58 13.24 33.15
C MET A 35 32.10 12.81 34.54
N LEU A 36 31.20 12.79 35.52
CA LEU A 36 31.41 12.20 36.84
C LEU A 36 30.93 10.74 36.83
N PHE A 37 31.83 9.82 37.18
CA PHE A 37 31.55 8.41 37.45
C PHE A 37 30.54 8.28 38.60
N GLN A 38 29.34 7.74 38.32
CA GLN A 38 28.40 7.33 39.35
C GLN A 38 28.49 5.82 39.60
N ARG A 39 28.90 5.49 40.83
CA ARG A 39 28.92 4.17 41.48
C ARG A 39 27.60 3.43 41.28
N ILE A 40 27.67 2.19 40.79
CA ILE A 40 26.57 1.22 40.83
C ILE A 40 26.51 0.65 42.25
N ILE A 41 25.43 0.95 42.97
CA ILE A 41 25.08 0.27 44.22
C ILE A 41 24.13 -0.88 43.86
N ARG A 42 24.59 -2.13 44.04
CA ARG A 42 23.73 -3.32 43.98
C ARG A 42 22.94 -3.43 45.29
N SER A 43 21.63 -3.27 45.25
CA SER A 43 20.73 -3.71 46.33
C SER A 43 20.20 -5.11 46.02
N SER A 44 20.48 -6.07 46.90
CA SER A 44 19.92 -7.43 46.88
C SER A 44 18.47 -7.42 47.37
N ILE A 45 17.51 -7.76 46.50
CA ILE A 45 16.11 -7.94 46.87
C ILE A 45 15.85 -9.41 47.19
N SER A 46 15.54 -9.68 48.46
CA SER A 46 15.03 -10.95 48.95
C SER A 46 13.64 -11.25 48.37
N HIS A 47 13.51 -12.35 47.65
CA HIS A 47 12.22 -12.82 47.14
C HIS A 47 11.45 -13.57 48.23
N SER A 48 10.51 -12.90 48.88
CA SER A 48 9.47 -13.54 49.68
C SER A 48 8.33 -13.98 48.76
N LYS A 49 8.10 -15.30 48.62
CA LYS A 49 6.98 -15.85 47.85
C LYS A 49 5.68 -15.64 48.62
N VAL A 50 4.95 -14.56 48.31
CA VAL A 50 3.56 -14.38 48.74
C VAL A 50 2.66 -14.72 47.55
N ALA A 51 1.91 -15.80 47.66
CA ALA A 51 0.88 -16.16 46.69
C ALA A 51 -0.28 -15.17 46.81
N THR A 52 -0.41 -14.27 45.84
CA THR A 52 -1.59 -13.40 45.73
C THR A 52 -2.72 -14.19 45.05
N PRO A 53 -3.93 -14.29 45.66
CA PRO A 53 -5.08 -14.80 44.93
C PRO A 53 -5.38 -13.82 43.79
N ARG A 54 -5.23 -14.26 42.55
CA ARG A 54 -5.65 -13.48 41.38
C ARG A 54 -7.18 -13.41 41.40
N CYS A 55 -7.74 -12.40 42.06
CA CYS A 55 -9.13 -12.00 41.82
C CYS A 55 -9.24 -11.66 40.34
N LEU A 56 -9.95 -12.50 39.58
CA LEU A 56 -10.31 -12.18 38.21
C LEU A 56 -11.08 -10.84 38.25
N PRO A 57 -10.74 -9.85 37.41
CA PRO A 57 -11.50 -8.63 37.37
C PRO A 57 -12.96 -9.00 37.10
N MET A 58 -13.83 -8.61 38.01
CA MET A 58 -15.27 -8.65 37.79
C MET A 58 -15.50 -7.88 36.50
N ILE A 59 -15.82 -8.61 35.43
CA ILE A 59 -16.10 -8.05 34.12
C ILE A 59 -17.23 -7.06 34.33
N GLN A 60 -16.88 -5.77 34.35
CA GLN A 60 -17.85 -4.70 34.41
C GLN A 60 -18.63 -4.80 33.10
N ARG A 61 -19.84 -5.37 33.15
CA ARG A 61 -20.78 -5.40 32.03
C ARG A 61 -21.21 -3.95 31.73
N ARG A 62 -20.32 -3.16 31.12
CA ARG A 62 -20.52 -1.76 30.72
C ARG A 62 -21.34 -1.66 29.44
N THR A 63 -22.47 -2.34 29.38
CA THR A 63 -23.49 -2.03 28.37
C THR A 63 -24.83 -2.00 29.09
N PHE A 64 -25.24 -0.79 29.47
CA PHE A 64 -26.63 -0.49 29.86
C PHE A 64 -27.47 -0.57 28.59
N MET A 65 -27.73 -1.78 28.15
CA MET A 65 -28.66 -2.04 27.05
C MET A 65 -29.85 -2.79 27.64
N PRO A 66 -31.09 -2.39 27.31
CA PRO A 66 -32.27 -3.03 27.86
C PRO A 66 -32.28 -4.51 27.48
N ALA A 67 -32.61 -5.39 28.45
CA ALA A 67 -32.63 -6.83 28.25
C ALA A 67 -33.46 -7.24 27.03
N GLY A 68 -34.56 -6.54 26.74
CA GLY A 68 -35.42 -6.82 25.58
C GLY A 68 -34.79 -6.62 24.20
N MET A 69 -33.61 -6.00 24.07
CA MET A 69 -32.98 -5.74 22.77
C MET A 69 -31.86 -6.73 22.41
N TYR A 70 -31.19 -7.29 23.41
CA TYR A 70 -30.01 -8.17 23.22
C TYR A 70 -30.14 -9.51 23.95
N ASP A 71 -31.34 -9.86 24.43
CA ASP A 71 -31.54 -11.19 24.99
C ASP A 71 -31.32 -12.24 23.92
N LYS A 72 -30.69 -13.37 24.28
CA LYS A 72 -30.37 -14.44 23.33
C LYS A 72 -31.59 -14.90 22.56
N LYS A 73 -32.74 -14.95 23.25
CA LYS A 73 -34.04 -15.33 22.68
C LYS A 73 -34.53 -14.34 21.61
N VAL A 74 -34.32 -13.04 21.82
CA VAL A 74 -34.70 -11.99 20.87
C VAL A 74 -33.78 -12.03 19.65
N ILE A 75 -32.49 -12.26 19.87
CA ILE A 75 -31.50 -12.43 18.79
C ILE A 75 -31.81 -13.67 17.97
N GLU A 76 -32.08 -14.81 18.62
CA GLU A 76 -32.39 -16.09 17.97
C GLU A 76 -33.74 -16.04 17.22
N ALA A 77 -34.74 -15.33 17.76
CA ALA A 77 -36.00 -15.09 17.06
C ALA A 77 -35.83 -14.17 15.84
N LYS A 78 -34.94 -13.18 15.91
CA LYS A 78 -34.69 -12.23 14.81
C LYS A 78 -33.77 -12.81 13.73
N TYR A 79 -32.83 -13.66 14.13
CA TYR A 79 -31.82 -14.28 13.27
C TYR A 79 -31.78 -15.78 13.56
N PRO A 80 -32.73 -16.55 12.99
CA PRO A 80 -32.72 -18.00 13.15
C PRO A 80 -31.42 -18.59 12.59
N SER A 81 -30.99 -19.72 13.14
CA SER A 81 -29.83 -20.46 12.63
C SER A 81 -30.09 -20.87 11.18
N ARG A 82 -29.06 -20.75 10.33
CA ARG A 82 -29.15 -21.16 8.94
C ARG A 82 -29.37 -22.68 8.86
N PRO A 83 -30.17 -23.16 7.89
CA PRO A 83 -30.28 -24.60 7.65
C PRO A 83 -28.90 -25.16 7.29
N THR A 84 -28.58 -26.33 7.82
CA THR A 84 -27.40 -27.10 7.39
C THR A 84 -27.77 -27.83 6.09
N LEU A 85 -27.27 -27.33 4.96
CA LEU A 85 -27.42 -28.00 3.67
C LEU A 85 -26.41 -29.14 3.55
N THR A 86 -26.78 -30.20 2.85
CA THR A 86 -25.86 -31.29 2.50
C THR A 86 -25.02 -30.90 1.27
N ASP A 87 -23.84 -31.53 1.11
CA ASP A 87 -22.94 -31.25 -0.03
C ASP A 87 -23.60 -31.44 -1.41
N ALA A 88 -24.67 -32.23 -1.48
CA ALA A 88 -25.45 -32.44 -2.70
C ALA A 88 -26.43 -31.29 -3.02
N GLU A 89 -26.88 -30.57 -2.00
CA GLU A 89 -27.83 -29.45 -2.12
C GLU A 89 -27.09 -28.11 -2.27
N ASP A 90 -25.86 -28.03 -1.77
CA ASP A 90 -25.01 -26.83 -1.79
C ASP A 90 -23.58 -27.17 -2.22
N PRO A 91 -23.35 -27.41 -3.52
CA PRO A 91 -22.02 -27.74 -4.04
C PRO A 91 -21.01 -26.59 -3.89
N ASP A 92 -21.48 -25.35 -3.85
CA ASP A 92 -20.64 -24.14 -3.69
C ASP A 92 -20.38 -23.81 -2.21
N MET A 93 -20.98 -24.56 -1.28
CA MET A 93 -20.89 -24.35 0.17
C MET A 93 -21.27 -22.92 0.59
N ASN A 94 -22.22 -22.31 -0.11
CA ASN A 94 -22.60 -20.90 0.06
C ASN A 94 -23.73 -20.69 1.10
N GLY A 95 -24.20 -21.77 1.74
CA GLY A 95 -25.27 -21.76 2.73
C GLY A 95 -26.65 -21.56 2.12
N GLY A 96 -26.86 -21.99 0.87
CA GLY A 96 -28.12 -21.82 0.14
C GLY A 96 -28.38 -20.38 -0.31
N TYR A 97 -27.31 -19.59 -0.47
CA TYR A 97 -27.41 -18.22 -0.94
C TYR A 97 -27.75 -18.21 -2.44
N VAL A 98 -28.69 -17.36 -2.85
CA VAL A 98 -29.07 -17.23 -4.26
C VAL A 98 -27.96 -16.48 -4.99
N ASN A 99 -27.11 -17.21 -5.69
CA ASN A 99 -25.96 -16.65 -6.38
C ASN A 99 -26.32 -16.25 -7.82
N PRO A 100 -26.49 -14.95 -8.15
CA PRO A 100 -26.71 -14.52 -9.53
C PRO A 100 -25.49 -14.81 -10.41
N PRO A 101 -25.63 -14.75 -11.75
CA PRO A 101 -24.50 -14.94 -12.66
C PRO A 101 -23.33 -14.00 -12.36
N ARG A 102 -22.11 -14.53 -12.46
CA ARG A 102 -20.84 -13.83 -12.21
C ARG A 102 -20.55 -12.81 -13.31
N ILE A 103 -21.21 -11.66 -13.25
CA ILE A 103 -21.08 -10.55 -14.21
C ILE A 103 -20.63 -9.31 -13.48
N LYS A 104 -19.52 -8.72 -13.94
CA LYS A 104 -18.99 -7.48 -13.37
C LYS A 104 -19.96 -6.31 -13.60
N ARG A 105 -20.13 -5.45 -12.59
CA ARG A 105 -21.00 -4.26 -12.67
C ARG A 105 -20.62 -3.28 -13.77
N GLN A 106 -19.34 -3.30 -14.15
CA GLN A 106 -18.81 -2.52 -15.26
C GLN A 106 -19.54 -2.77 -16.60
N PHE A 107 -19.98 -4.00 -16.85
CA PHE A 107 -20.66 -4.40 -18.09
C PHE A 107 -22.16 -4.16 -18.06
N ARG A 108 -22.72 -3.74 -16.91
CA ARG A 108 -24.11 -3.31 -16.84
C ARG A 108 -24.29 -2.00 -17.59
N ASP A 109 -25.48 -1.79 -18.13
CA ASP A 109 -25.84 -0.59 -18.88
C ASP A 109 -25.52 0.69 -18.08
N PRO A 110 -24.61 1.56 -18.55
CA PRO A 110 -24.29 2.81 -17.86
C PRO A 110 -25.41 3.85 -17.90
N TYR A 111 -26.38 3.73 -18.81
CA TYR A 111 -27.43 4.74 -19.03
C TYR A 111 -28.79 4.35 -18.45
N ALA A 112 -28.90 3.18 -17.84
CA ALA A 112 -30.14 2.76 -17.17
C ALA A 112 -30.36 3.55 -15.86
N ASP A 113 -31.64 3.72 -15.50
CA ASP A 113 -32.05 4.38 -14.25
C ASP A 113 -31.88 3.44 -13.05
N TRP A 114 -30.65 3.36 -12.53
CA TRP A 114 -30.31 2.59 -11.34
C TRP A 114 -30.71 3.31 -10.05
N TRP A 115 -31.14 2.56 -9.02
CA TRP A 115 -31.33 3.11 -7.68
C TRP A 115 -30.03 3.66 -7.07
N ASP A 116 -28.92 2.93 -7.28
CA ASP A 116 -27.56 3.37 -7.01
C ASP A 116 -26.81 3.52 -8.35
N PRO A 117 -26.66 4.75 -8.87
CA PRO A 117 -25.97 5.01 -10.14
C PRO A 117 -24.48 4.68 -10.12
N GLN A 118 -23.82 4.76 -8.95
CA GLN A 118 -22.38 4.56 -8.84
C GLN A 118 -22.02 3.08 -8.99
N GLU A 119 -22.76 2.22 -8.30
CA GLU A 119 -22.59 0.77 -8.36
C GLU A 119 -23.46 0.09 -9.42
N ARG A 120 -24.27 0.86 -10.16
CA ARG A 120 -25.23 0.39 -11.18
C ARG A 120 -26.12 -0.74 -10.64
N ARG A 121 -26.82 -0.44 -9.54
CA ARG A 121 -27.62 -1.43 -8.79
C ARG A 121 -29.01 -0.94 -8.41
N ASN A 122 -29.95 -1.87 -8.43
CA ASN A 122 -31.30 -1.68 -7.91
C ASN A 122 -31.44 -2.15 -6.46
N TYR A 123 -32.36 -1.53 -5.72
CA TYR A 123 -32.63 -1.94 -4.34
C TYR A 123 -33.26 -3.34 -4.31
N GLY A 124 -32.78 -4.21 -3.42
CA GLY A 124 -33.32 -5.56 -3.23
C GLY A 124 -32.89 -6.60 -4.27
N GLU A 125 -32.03 -6.26 -5.24
CA GLU A 125 -31.47 -7.26 -6.15
C GLU A 125 -30.55 -8.24 -5.39
N PRO A 126 -30.60 -9.56 -5.68
CA PRO A 126 -29.62 -10.51 -5.16
C PRO A 126 -28.20 -10.10 -5.58
N ILE A 127 -27.28 -10.18 -4.62
CA ILE A 127 -25.88 -9.80 -4.82
C ILE A 127 -25.09 -11.09 -5.05
N HIS A 128 -24.09 -11.06 -5.92
CA HIS A 128 -23.18 -12.19 -6.09
C HIS A 128 -22.29 -12.33 -4.84
N GLU A 129 -21.89 -13.55 -4.48
CA GLU A 129 -21.02 -13.75 -3.31
C GLU A 129 -19.69 -12.96 -3.42
N ASP A 130 -19.02 -13.03 -4.58
CA ASP A 130 -17.80 -12.28 -4.91
C ASP A 130 -18.09 -10.82 -5.34
N ASN A 131 -19.07 -10.16 -4.74
CA ASN A 131 -19.43 -8.79 -5.13
C ASN A 131 -18.34 -7.76 -4.83
N ASP A 132 -17.40 -8.06 -3.96
CA ASP A 132 -16.19 -7.25 -3.75
C ASP A 132 -15.31 -7.20 -5.02
N THR A 133 -15.20 -8.34 -5.72
CA THR A 133 -14.42 -8.51 -6.94
C THR A 133 -15.21 -8.13 -8.18
N LEU A 134 -16.54 -8.29 -8.17
CA LEU A 134 -17.43 -7.87 -9.26
C LEU A 134 -17.93 -6.42 -9.12
N GLY A 135 -17.57 -5.75 -8.03
CA GLY A 135 -17.89 -4.36 -7.68
C GLY A 135 -17.45 -3.36 -8.74
N MET A 136 -18.01 -2.15 -8.76
CA MET A 136 -17.53 -1.09 -9.66
C MET A 136 -16.10 -0.65 -9.30
N PHE A 137 -15.77 -0.66 -8.02
CA PHE A 137 -14.44 -0.27 -7.50
C PHE A 137 -13.36 -1.35 -7.60
N SER A 138 -13.67 -2.50 -8.20
CA SER A 138 -12.70 -3.56 -8.46
C SER A 138 -11.89 -3.27 -9.75
N PRO A 139 -10.68 -3.87 -9.90
CA PRO A 139 -9.82 -3.63 -11.06
C PRO A 139 -10.57 -3.78 -12.39
N TRP A 140 -10.47 -2.75 -13.25
CA TRP A 140 -11.21 -2.66 -14.51
C TRP A 140 -10.95 -3.86 -15.44
N GLU A 141 -12.01 -4.39 -16.04
CA GLU A 141 -11.93 -5.52 -16.96
C GLU A 141 -11.93 -5.01 -18.41
N TYR A 142 -10.90 -5.37 -19.18
CA TYR A 142 -10.74 -4.92 -20.56
C TYR A 142 -11.17 -6.02 -21.53
N THR A 143 -12.08 -5.70 -22.46
CA THR A 143 -12.66 -6.68 -23.41
C THR A 143 -12.07 -6.62 -24.82
N TRP A 144 -11.17 -5.67 -25.09
CA TRP A 144 -10.61 -5.49 -26.43
C TRP A 144 -9.54 -6.52 -26.81
N THR A 145 -8.94 -7.21 -25.83
CA THR A 145 -7.92 -8.23 -26.06
C THR A 145 -8.02 -9.36 -25.04
N THR A 146 -7.47 -10.53 -25.37
CA THR A 146 -7.38 -11.65 -24.44
C THR A 146 -6.13 -11.54 -23.55
N PRO A 147 -6.15 -12.02 -22.30
CA PRO A 147 -4.99 -11.93 -21.40
C PRO A 147 -3.76 -12.65 -21.96
N ARG A 148 -3.96 -13.74 -22.71
CA ARG A 148 -2.89 -14.46 -23.41
C ARG A 148 -2.21 -13.57 -24.45
N GLN A 149 -2.98 -12.90 -25.29
CA GLN A 149 -2.44 -12.00 -26.31
C GLN A 149 -1.77 -10.78 -25.67
N ALA A 150 -2.36 -10.20 -24.63
CA ALA A 150 -1.76 -9.11 -23.88
C ALA A 150 -0.38 -9.52 -23.34
N PHE A 151 -0.27 -10.67 -22.69
CA PHE A 151 1.00 -11.15 -22.17
C PHE A 151 2.06 -11.37 -23.27
N LEU A 152 1.66 -11.94 -24.41
CA LEU A 152 2.56 -12.10 -25.55
C LEU A 152 3.05 -10.75 -26.09
N LEU A 153 2.16 -9.77 -26.24
CA LEU A 153 2.50 -8.42 -26.72
C LEU A 153 3.47 -7.72 -25.76
N LEU A 154 3.19 -7.74 -24.45
CA LEU A 154 4.11 -7.18 -23.45
C LEU A 154 5.45 -7.92 -23.45
N GLY A 155 5.43 -9.26 -23.51
CA GLY A 155 6.64 -10.08 -23.53
C GLY A 155 7.54 -9.76 -24.72
N VAL A 156 6.98 -9.67 -25.93
CA VAL A 156 7.72 -9.30 -27.14
C VAL A 156 8.23 -7.86 -27.05
N PHE A 157 7.45 -6.94 -26.49
CA PHE A 157 7.88 -5.55 -26.30
C PHE A 157 9.12 -5.47 -25.41
N PHE A 158 9.07 -6.03 -24.20
CA PHE A 158 10.22 -6.00 -23.30
C PHE A 158 11.40 -6.83 -23.82
N SER A 159 11.13 -7.98 -24.43
CA SER A 159 12.17 -8.81 -25.04
C SER A 159 12.88 -8.07 -26.17
N SER A 160 12.18 -7.30 -27.00
CA SER A 160 12.81 -6.53 -28.07
C SER A 160 13.68 -5.39 -27.53
N ILE A 161 13.24 -4.68 -26.50
CA ILE A 161 14.04 -3.64 -25.84
C ILE A 161 15.32 -4.23 -25.24
N VAL A 162 15.19 -5.29 -24.44
CA VAL A 162 16.34 -5.96 -23.82
C VAL A 162 17.25 -6.59 -24.89
N GLY A 163 16.68 -7.16 -25.95
CA GLY A 163 17.42 -7.73 -27.06
C GLY A 163 18.25 -6.68 -27.80
N ILE A 164 17.68 -5.51 -28.10
CA ILE A 164 18.40 -4.41 -28.74
C ILE A 164 19.49 -3.86 -27.81
N TYR A 165 19.18 -3.63 -26.54
CA TYR A 165 20.16 -3.14 -25.56
C TYR A 165 21.31 -4.13 -25.36
N GLY A 166 21.01 -5.42 -25.23
CA GLY A 166 22.01 -6.48 -25.10
C GLY A 166 22.88 -6.59 -26.35
N ALA A 167 22.29 -6.56 -27.54
CA ALA A 167 23.04 -6.55 -28.79
C ALA A 167 23.95 -5.31 -28.88
N ALA A 168 23.41 -4.12 -28.58
CA ALA A 168 24.20 -2.89 -28.56
C ALA A 168 25.39 -3.03 -27.59
N SER A 169 25.18 -3.53 -26.37
CA SER A 169 26.25 -3.73 -25.39
C SER A 169 27.33 -4.70 -25.84
N LEU A 170 27.00 -5.70 -26.66
CA LEU A 170 27.97 -6.68 -27.16
C LEU A 170 28.77 -6.17 -28.37
N PHE A 171 28.14 -5.34 -29.21
CA PHE A 171 28.78 -4.80 -30.42
C PHE A 171 29.36 -3.41 -30.24
N TYR A 172 29.12 -2.76 -29.11
CA TYR A 172 29.67 -1.43 -28.84
C TYR A 172 31.19 -1.53 -28.64
N PRO A 173 32.00 -0.73 -29.35
CA PRO A 173 33.44 -0.75 -29.17
C PRO A 173 33.81 -0.23 -27.78
N ASP A 174 34.89 -0.77 -27.22
CA ASP A 174 35.43 -0.27 -25.98
C ASP A 174 35.80 1.21 -26.08
N ARG A 175 35.66 1.91 -24.95
CA ARG A 175 35.97 3.33 -24.89
C ARG A 175 37.44 3.55 -25.26
N PRO A 176 37.74 4.48 -26.19
CA PRO A 176 39.11 4.74 -26.64
C PRO A 176 39.97 5.45 -25.58
N SER A 177 39.40 5.82 -24.43
CA SER A 177 40.10 6.47 -23.33
C SER A 177 40.51 5.45 -22.28
N TYR A 178 41.76 5.53 -21.85
CA TYR A 178 42.23 4.78 -20.71
C TYR A 178 41.51 5.28 -19.43
N PRO A 179 41.12 4.40 -18.49
CA PRO A 179 40.53 4.81 -17.20
C PRO A 179 41.42 5.81 -16.47
N ARG A 180 40.81 6.79 -15.80
CA ARG A 180 41.56 7.72 -14.96
C ARG A 180 42.16 6.96 -13.78
N GLU A 181 43.47 7.06 -13.65
CA GLU A 181 44.21 6.54 -12.50
C GLU A 181 44.33 7.60 -11.42
N PHE A 182 44.36 7.15 -10.18
CA PHE A 182 44.56 8.00 -9.03
C PHE A 182 45.65 7.46 -8.11
N GLU A 183 46.33 8.36 -7.41
CA GLU A 183 47.40 8.02 -6.47
C GLU A 183 46.87 7.11 -5.35
N GLY A 184 47.52 5.96 -5.17
CA GLY A 184 47.12 4.98 -4.15
C GLY A 184 45.69 4.44 -4.26
N GLY A 185 45.01 4.61 -5.41
CA GLY A 185 43.64 4.14 -5.63
C GLY A 185 42.58 4.83 -4.77
N LEU A 186 42.90 6.00 -4.20
CA LEU A 186 42.09 6.72 -3.21
C LEU A 186 41.65 5.82 -2.03
N GLU A 187 42.45 4.82 -1.67
CA GLU A 187 42.06 3.82 -0.66
C GLU A 187 41.76 4.48 0.70
N ARG A 188 42.48 5.55 1.05
CA ARG A 188 42.25 6.28 2.30
C ARG A 188 40.97 7.12 2.27
N GLU A 189 40.66 7.74 1.13
CA GLU A 189 39.48 8.60 0.94
C GLU A 189 38.19 7.79 0.76
N LEU A 190 38.26 6.59 0.18
CA LEU A 190 37.11 5.74 -0.13
C LEU A 190 36.66 4.82 1.00
N GLY A 191 37.27 4.92 2.19
CA GLY A 191 36.84 4.17 3.37
C GLY A 191 37.85 3.16 3.91
N GLY A 192 39.10 3.20 3.43
CA GLY A 192 40.20 2.43 3.99
C GLY A 192 40.27 0.99 3.49
N PRO A 193 41.12 0.15 4.13
CA PRO A 193 41.38 -1.22 3.69
C PRO A 193 40.09 -2.06 3.77
N GLY A 194 39.53 -2.39 2.60
CA GLY A 194 38.29 -3.16 2.45
C GLY A 194 37.22 -2.47 1.60
N ALA A 195 37.36 -1.17 1.31
CA ALA A 195 36.48 -0.45 0.39
C ALA A 195 36.84 -0.72 -1.09
N VAL A 196 35.86 -0.54 -1.99
CA VAL A 196 36.10 -0.62 -3.44
C VAL A 196 37.01 0.54 -3.84
N ARG A 197 38.29 0.22 -4.10
CA ARG A 197 39.31 1.18 -4.51
C ARG A 197 39.10 1.64 -5.95
N THR A 198 39.58 2.84 -6.26
CA THR A 198 39.74 3.28 -7.65
C THR A 198 41.00 2.68 -8.28
N ARG A 199 41.10 2.77 -9.61
CA ARG A 199 42.27 2.30 -10.36
C ARG A 199 43.51 3.10 -10.00
N ARG A 200 44.65 2.42 -9.82
CA ARG A 200 45.96 3.03 -9.57
C ARG A 200 46.95 2.64 -10.66
N ALA A 201 48.04 3.39 -10.75
CA ALA A 201 49.16 3.06 -11.63
C ALA A 201 49.72 1.65 -11.29
N GLY A 202 49.91 0.84 -12.33
CA GLY A 202 50.41 -0.53 -12.22
C GLY A 202 49.34 -1.61 -12.03
N ASP A 203 48.05 -1.25 -12.04
CA ASP A 203 46.98 -2.23 -12.21
C ASP A 203 46.96 -2.79 -13.64
N PRO A 204 46.54 -4.06 -13.85
CA PRO A 204 46.47 -4.64 -15.18
C PRO A 204 45.54 -3.83 -16.09
N ASP A 205 45.94 -3.72 -17.37
CA ASP A 205 45.15 -3.06 -18.41
C ASP A 205 43.71 -3.61 -18.44
N PRO A 206 42.71 -2.73 -18.62
CA PRO A 206 41.31 -3.11 -18.59
C PRO A 206 40.91 -3.99 -19.77
#